data_AF-A0A3B8XXR0-F1
#
_entry.id   AF-A0A3B8XXR0-F1
#
_cell.length_a   1.000
_cell.length_b   1.000
_cell.length_c   1.000
_cell.angle_alpha   90.00
_cell.angle_beta   90.00
_cell.angle_gamma   90.00
#
_symmetry.space_group_name_H-M   'P 1'
#
loop_
_entity.id
_entity.type
_entity.pdbx_description
1 polymer ?
#
loop_
_entity_poly.entity_id
_entity_poly.type
_entity_poly.pdbx_seq_one_letter_code
_entity_poly.pdbx_strand_id
1 'polypeptide(L)'
;MGDGGEAKPHYAGHRERLRERFLKSPEALPDYELLELILFRAIPQKDVKPLAKALIARFGGFSEVINAEPTRLKEVSVPNLKVSDRVITEFRIARETGLRLAQAKVLKKEVIGSWDALLDYCSASMAHNPTEQFRILFLDRKNVLIADEVQQKGTVDHTPVYPREVVKRALELNASALILVHNHPSGDPTPSNADVEMTRQIVDTARPLGIEVHDHLVVGKGRHASFRSLGLI
;
A
#
# COMPACT_ATOMS: atom_id res chain seq x y z
N MET A 1 52.20 -10.21 -29.37
CA MET A 1 51.55 -9.48 -28.27
C MET A 1 50.15 -10.03 -28.15
N GLY A 2 49.84 -10.68 -27.02
CA GLY A 2 48.60 -11.43 -26.84
C GLY A 2 47.38 -10.51 -26.83
N ASP A 3 46.40 -10.86 -27.64
CA ASP A 3 45.05 -10.30 -27.62
C ASP A 3 44.37 -10.75 -26.32
N GLY A 4 44.54 -9.94 -25.27
CA GLY A 4 43.85 -10.09 -24.00
C GLY A 4 42.40 -9.68 -24.15
N GLY A 5 41.60 -10.50 -24.84
CA GLY A 5 40.16 -10.32 -24.91
C GLY A 5 39.57 -10.40 -23.50
N GLU A 6 39.26 -9.24 -22.91
CA GLU A 6 38.51 -9.18 -21.67
C GLU A 6 37.21 -9.98 -21.85
N ALA A 7 37.09 -11.08 -21.10
CA ALA A 7 35.93 -11.93 -21.14
C ALA A 7 34.69 -11.07 -20.81
N LYS A 8 33.75 -10.97 -21.77
CA LYS A 8 32.51 -10.23 -21.57
C LYS A 8 31.85 -10.70 -20.26
N PRO A 9 31.44 -9.79 -19.38
CA PRO A 9 30.81 -10.19 -18.13
C PRO A 9 29.58 -11.07 -18.41
N HIS A 10 29.33 -12.08 -17.57
CA HIS A 10 28.21 -13.01 -17.75
C HIS A 10 26.82 -12.33 -17.87
N TYR A 11 26.68 -11.12 -17.32
CA TYR A 11 25.47 -10.31 -17.37
C TYR A 11 25.37 -9.38 -18.60
N ALA A 12 26.32 -9.43 -19.55
CA ALA A 12 26.29 -8.62 -20.75
C ALA A 12 25.03 -8.89 -21.60
N GLY A 13 24.33 -7.83 -22.00
CA GLY A 13 23.08 -7.88 -22.77
C GLY A 13 21.86 -8.41 -21.99
N HIS A 14 22.02 -8.77 -20.71
CA HIS A 14 20.91 -9.29 -19.89
C HIS A 14 19.80 -8.25 -19.72
N ARG A 15 20.19 -6.98 -19.52
CA ARG A 15 19.26 -5.85 -19.39
C ARG A 15 18.33 -5.71 -20.59
N GLU A 16 18.89 -5.76 -21.80
CA GLU A 16 18.15 -5.62 -23.05
C GLU A 16 17.23 -6.83 -23.25
N ARG A 17 17.76 -8.06 -23.08
CA ARG A 17 16.95 -9.29 -23.16
C ARG A 17 15.78 -9.30 -22.17
N LEU A 18 16.00 -8.81 -20.95
CA LEU A 18 14.96 -8.77 -19.93
C LEU A 18 13.89 -7.74 -20.26
N ARG A 19 14.26 -6.57 -20.81
CA ARG A 19 13.31 -5.55 -21.30
C ARG A 19 12.48 -6.08 -22.47
N GLU A 20 13.09 -6.76 -23.43
CA GLU A 20 12.36 -7.39 -24.54
C GLU A 20 11.37 -8.43 -24.04
N ARG A 21 11.76 -9.26 -23.07
CA ARG A 21 10.86 -10.24 -22.48
C ARG A 21 9.71 -9.58 -21.73
N PHE A 22 9.98 -8.52 -20.96
CA PHE A 22 8.94 -7.74 -20.28
C PHE A 22 7.92 -7.14 -21.24
N LEU A 23 8.36 -6.64 -22.41
CA LEU A 23 7.44 -6.11 -23.42
C LEU A 23 6.59 -7.19 -24.09
N LYS A 24 7.06 -8.45 -24.13
CA LYS A 24 6.35 -9.57 -24.75
C LYS A 24 5.37 -10.27 -23.79
N SER A 25 5.80 -10.50 -22.55
CA SER A 25 5.05 -11.32 -21.58
C SER A 25 5.35 -10.85 -20.14
N PRO A 26 4.87 -9.67 -19.73
CA PRO A 26 5.17 -9.12 -18.41
C PRO A 26 4.69 -10.02 -17.26
N GLU A 27 3.55 -10.70 -17.43
CA GLU A 27 2.96 -11.64 -16.47
C GLU A 27 3.77 -12.92 -16.24
N ALA A 28 4.69 -13.26 -17.16
CA ALA A 28 5.53 -14.44 -17.05
C ALA A 28 6.83 -14.19 -16.27
N LEU A 29 7.13 -12.93 -15.93
CA LEU A 29 8.35 -12.60 -15.19
C LEU A 29 8.17 -12.93 -13.69
N PRO A 30 9.10 -13.70 -13.08
CA PRO A 30 9.14 -13.84 -11.63
C PRO A 30 9.48 -12.51 -10.96
N ASP A 31 9.03 -12.35 -9.71
CA ASP A 31 9.21 -11.16 -8.87
C ASP A 31 10.63 -10.58 -8.87
N TYR A 32 11.65 -11.45 -8.77
CA TYR A 32 13.03 -10.97 -8.72
C TYR A 32 13.44 -10.29 -10.04
N GLU A 33 12.90 -10.69 -11.18
CA GLU A 33 13.21 -10.07 -12.48
C GLU A 33 12.47 -8.75 -12.68
N LEU A 34 11.26 -8.61 -12.14
CA LEU A 34 10.59 -7.31 -12.05
C LEU A 34 11.41 -6.34 -11.20
N LEU A 35 11.99 -6.81 -10.09
CA LEU A 35 12.93 -6.00 -9.31
C LEU A 35 14.19 -5.65 -10.09
N GLU A 36 14.76 -6.56 -10.87
CA GLU A 36 15.92 -6.24 -11.73
C GLU A 36 15.63 -5.07 -12.68
N LEU A 37 14.46 -5.05 -13.31
CA LEU A 37 14.04 -3.96 -14.20
C LEU A 37 13.96 -2.60 -13.50
N ILE A 38 13.50 -2.57 -12.25
CA ILE A 38 13.48 -1.36 -11.43
C ILE A 38 14.91 -0.96 -11.02
N LEU A 39 15.70 -1.92 -10.55
CA LEU A 39 17.09 -1.70 -10.11
C LEU A 39 17.98 -1.18 -11.24
N PHE A 40 17.72 -1.55 -12.49
CA PHE A 40 18.45 -1.03 -13.65
C PHE A 40 18.38 0.49 -13.80
N ARG A 41 17.35 1.14 -13.27
CA ARG A 41 17.18 2.61 -13.28
C ARG A 41 18.08 3.28 -12.25
N ALA A 42 18.30 2.64 -11.10
CA ALA A 42 19.13 3.14 -10.02
C ALA A 42 20.61 2.73 -10.11
N ILE A 43 20.90 1.57 -10.70
CA ILE A 43 22.22 0.94 -10.74
C ILE A 43 22.64 0.70 -12.21
N PRO A 44 23.49 1.57 -12.78
CA PRO A 44 23.98 1.39 -14.15
C PRO A 44 25.06 0.31 -14.22
N GLN A 45 25.03 -0.48 -15.31
CA GLN A 45 26.14 -1.34 -15.76
C GLN A 45 26.68 -2.36 -14.73
N LYS A 46 25.84 -2.86 -13.83
CA LYS A 46 26.20 -3.92 -12.87
C LYS A 46 25.20 -5.07 -12.90
N ASP A 47 25.63 -6.25 -12.43
CA ASP A 47 24.75 -7.39 -12.19
C ASP A 47 23.89 -7.16 -10.93
N VAL A 48 22.62 -6.82 -11.14
CA VAL A 48 21.66 -6.55 -10.06
C VAL A 48 20.89 -7.80 -9.62
N LYS A 49 21.03 -8.93 -10.33
CA LYS A 49 20.30 -10.16 -10.02
C LYS A 49 20.58 -10.70 -8.62
N PRO A 50 21.83 -10.72 -8.11
CA PRO A 50 22.10 -11.14 -6.73
C PRO A 50 21.39 -10.23 -5.71
N LEU A 51 21.37 -8.92 -5.95
CA LEU A 51 20.70 -7.97 -5.06
C LEU A 51 19.18 -8.16 -5.09
N ALA A 52 18.57 -8.34 -6.27
CA ALA A 52 17.15 -8.61 -6.41
C ALA A 52 16.73 -9.89 -5.67
N LYS A 53 17.49 -10.98 -5.81
CA LYS A 53 17.25 -12.23 -5.09
C LYS A 53 17.44 -12.07 -3.58
N ALA A 54 18.46 -11.34 -3.13
CA ALA A 54 18.68 -11.07 -1.71
C ALA A 54 17.52 -10.28 -1.08
N LEU A 55 16.97 -9.30 -1.81
CA LEU A 55 15.79 -8.55 -1.39
C LEU A 55 14.56 -9.47 -1.26
N ILE A 56 14.26 -10.29 -2.27
CA ILE A 56 13.14 -11.25 -2.19
C ILE A 56 13.33 -12.22 -1.03
N ALA A 57 14.53 -12.80 -0.87
CA ALA A 57 14.81 -13.73 0.21
C ALA A 57 14.66 -13.09 1.61
N ARG A 58 15.01 -11.81 1.75
CA ARG A 58 14.92 -11.07 3.02
C ARG A 58 13.48 -10.68 3.37
N PHE A 59 12.67 -10.30 2.38
CA PHE A 59 11.36 -9.66 2.60
C PHE A 59 10.17 -10.55 2.24
N GLY A 60 10.34 -11.59 1.42
CA GLY A 60 9.34 -12.61 1.15
C GLY A 60 8.66 -12.53 -0.23
N GLY A 61 8.74 -11.39 -0.92
CA GLY A 61 8.09 -11.19 -2.22
C GLY A 61 8.25 -9.78 -2.76
N PHE A 62 7.77 -9.54 -3.99
CA PHE A 62 7.85 -8.24 -4.64
C PHE A 62 7.13 -7.15 -3.82
N SER A 63 5.90 -7.41 -3.38
CA SER A 63 5.10 -6.45 -2.62
C SER A 63 5.80 -6.03 -1.33
N GLU A 64 6.37 -7.00 -0.61
CA GLU A 64 7.09 -6.79 0.64
C GLU A 64 8.35 -5.96 0.42
N VAL A 65 9.09 -6.16 -0.66
CA VAL A 65 10.26 -5.34 -1.00
C VAL A 65 9.86 -3.91 -1.32
N ILE A 66 8.83 -3.70 -2.15
CA ILE A 66 8.40 -2.36 -2.56
C ILE A 66 7.84 -1.55 -1.38
N ASN A 67 7.20 -2.21 -0.40
CA ASN A 67 6.64 -1.57 0.78
C ASN A 67 7.56 -1.55 2.01
N ALA A 68 8.68 -2.28 2.00
CA ALA A 68 9.59 -2.36 3.15
C ALA A 68 10.10 -0.97 3.57
N GLU A 69 10.36 -0.83 4.88
CA GLU A 69 10.86 0.40 5.47
C GLU A 69 12.29 0.72 4.94
N PRO A 70 12.60 2.00 4.63
CA PRO A 70 13.89 2.38 4.04
C PRO A 70 15.14 1.95 4.82
N THR A 71 15.16 2.08 6.14
CA THR A 71 16.29 1.63 6.97
C THR A 71 16.50 0.13 6.87
N ARG A 72 15.42 -0.67 6.87
CA ARG A 72 15.51 -2.13 6.66
C ARG A 72 15.99 -2.50 5.28
N LEU A 73 15.57 -1.78 4.24
CA LEU A 73 16.06 -1.99 2.88
C LEU A 73 17.59 -1.73 2.79
N LYS A 74 18.10 -0.71 3.50
CA LYS A 74 19.54 -0.39 3.55
C LYS A 74 20.40 -1.47 4.19
N GLU A 75 19.83 -2.36 5.00
CA GLU A 75 20.54 -3.51 5.58
C GLU A 75 20.97 -4.52 4.51
N VAL A 76 20.31 -4.55 3.35
CA VAL A 76 20.57 -5.53 2.30
C VAL A 76 21.76 -5.12 1.44
N SER A 77 22.77 -5.98 1.41
CA SER A 77 23.94 -5.85 0.54
C SER A 77 24.40 -7.20 0.01
N VAL A 78 25.10 -7.15 -1.12
CA VAL A 78 25.78 -8.27 -1.77
C VAL A 78 27.18 -7.79 -2.21
N PRO A 79 28.12 -8.67 -2.59
CA PRO A 79 29.42 -8.21 -3.06
C PRO A 79 29.31 -7.12 -4.13
N ASN A 80 29.95 -5.97 -3.89
CA ASN A 80 30.01 -4.80 -4.78
C ASN A 80 28.69 -4.02 -5.01
N LEU A 81 27.61 -4.36 -4.30
CA LEU A 81 26.30 -3.69 -4.39
C LEU A 81 25.60 -3.61 -3.03
N LYS A 82 24.98 -2.47 -2.76
CA LYS A 82 24.10 -2.27 -1.61
C LYS A 82 22.88 -1.47 -2.03
N VAL A 83 21.81 -1.57 -1.27
CA VAL A 83 20.66 -0.68 -1.45
C VAL A 83 21.11 0.76 -1.14
N SER A 84 20.91 1.65 -2.12
CA SER A 84 21.19 3.08 -2.00
C SER A 84 19.88 3.87 -1.94
N ASP A 85 19.96 5.16 -1.61
CA ASP A 85 18.78 6.04 -1.64
C ASP A 85 18.16 6.10 -3.03
N ARG A 86 18.95 5.95 -4.12
CA ARG A 86 18.41 5.86 -5.49
C ARG A 86 17.54 4.63 -5.69
N VAL A 87 17.96 3.47 -5.17
CA VAL A 87 17.17 2.23 -5.24
C VAL A 87 15.86 2.40 -4.47
N ILE A 88 15.93 3.00 -3.28
CA ILE A 88 14.75 3.28 -2.46
C ILE A 88 13.79 4.22 -3.19
N THR A 89 14.30 5.28 -3.82
CA THR A 89 13.50 6.20 -4.64
C THR A 89 12.76 5.47 -5.76
N GLU A 90 13.43 4.58 -6.50
CA GLU A 90 12.77 3.81 -7.57
C GLU A 90 11.67 2.87 -7.04
N PHE A 91 11.89 2.22 -5.90
CA PHE A 91 10.84 1.42 -5.24
C PHE A 91 9.67 2.30 -4.78
N ARG A 92 9.93 3.49 -4.26
CA ARG A 92 8.88 4.44 -3.88
C ARG A 92 8.12 4.95 -5.09
N ILE A 93 8.77 5.22 -6.21
CA ILE A 93 8.08 5.57 -7.45
C ILE A 93 7.12 4.45 -7.86
N ALA A 94 7.57 3.20 -7.90
CA ALA A 94 6.72 2.06 -8.25
C ALA A 94 5.49 1.93 -7.33
N ARG A 95 5.71 2.03 -6.01
CA ARG A 95 4.64 2.06 -5.00
C ARG A 95 3.64 3.18 -5.26
N GLU A 96 4.13 4.41 -5.37
CA GLU A 96 3.32 5.62 -5.51
C GLU A 96 2.54 5.67 -6.83
N THR A 97 3.07 5.09 -7.91
CA THR A 97 2.35 4.89 -9.17
C THR A 97 1.19 3.91 -8.98
N GLY A 98 1.44 2.73 -8.39
CA GLY A 98 0.39 1.74 -8.12
C GLY A 98 -0.74 2.31 -7.27
N LEU A 99 -0.40 3.05 -6.21
CA LEU A 99 -1.37 3.70 -5.33
C LEU A 99 -2.25 4.72 -6.06
N ARG A 100 -1.67 5.56 -6.93
CA ARG A 100 -2.43 6.55 -7.71
C ARG A 100 -3.37 5.88 -8.71
N LEU A 101 -2.93 4.79 -9.35
CA LEU A 101 -3.77 4.03 -10.27
C LEU A 101 -4.94 3.36 -9.54
N ALA A 102 -4.71 2.79 -8.35
CA ALA A 102 -5.77 2.22 -7.53
C ALA A 102 -6.75 3.30 -7.04
N GLN A 103 -6.24 4.44 -6.55
CA GLN A 103 -7.07 5.56 -6.10
C GLN A 103 -7.96 6.12 -7.22
N ALA A 104 -7.43 6.25 -8.43
CA ALA A 104 -8.19 6.74 -9.59
C ALA A 104 -9.36 5.82 -9.97
N LYS A 105 -9.33 4.54 -9.57
CA LYS A 105 -10.44 3.62 -9.80
C LYS A 105 -11.62 3.85 -8.86
N VAL A 106 -11.42 4.49 -7.70
CA VAL A 106 -12.44 4.63 -6.64
C VAL A 106 -12.85 6.07 -6.37
N LEU A 107 -11.94 7.04 -6.53
CA LEU A 107 -12.22 8.44 -6.26
C LEU A 107 -13.23 9.00 -7.27
N LYS A 108 -14.23 9.75 -6.79
CA LYS A 108 -15.36 10.28 -7.60
C LYS A 108 -16.19 9.19 -8.29
N LYS A 109 -16.20 7.97 -7.76
CA LYS A 109 -17.07 6.88 -8.21
C LYS A 109 -17.96 6.38 -7.09
N GLU A 110 -19.07 5.75 -7.47
CA GLU A 110 -19.99 5.11 -6.54
C GLU A 110 -19.35 3.87 -5.90
N VAL A 111 -19.28 3.85 -4.57
CA VAL A 111 -18.57 2.81 -3.83
C VAL A 111 -19.28 1.46 -3.90
N ILE A 112 -20.61 1.45 -3.88
CA ILE A 112 -21.40 0.20 -3.91
C ILE A 112 -21.16 -0.58 -5.21
N GLY A 113 -21.03 0.11 -6.35
CA GLY A 113 -20.74 -0.50 -7.64
C GLY A 113 -19.26 -0.91 -7.81
N SER A 114 -18.39 -0.60 -6.85
CA SER A 114 -16.95 -0.81 -6.94
C SER A 114 -16.33 -1.29 -5.62
N TRP A 115 -17.06 -2.11 -4.85
CA TRP A 115 -16.61 -2.55 -3.53
C TRP A 115 -15.25 -3.26 -3.57
N ASP A 116 -15.06 -4.18 -4.51
CA ASP A 116 -13.77 -4.87 -4.70
C ASP A 116 -12.64 -3.88 -5.02
N ALA A 117 -12.91 -2.87 -5.85
CA ALA A 117 -11.93 -1.83 -6.15
C ALA A 117 -11.61 -0.96 -4.93
N LEU A 118 -12.57 -0.74 -4.04
CA LEU A 118 -12.35 -0.07 -2.75
C LEU A 118 -11.45 -0.92 -1.85
N LEU A 119 -11.74 -2.21 -1.72
CA LEU A 119 -10.93 -3.13 -0.92
C LEU A 119 -9.50 -3.22 -1.46
N ASP A 120 -9.33 -3.33 -2.78
CA ASP A 120 -8.02 -3.31 -3.44
C ASP A 120 -7.26 -2.02 -3.14
N TYR A 121 -7.96 -0.88 -3.18
CA TYR A 121 -7.38 0.42 -2.87
C TYR A 121 -6.95 0.53 -1.39
N CYS A 122 -7.82 0.13 -0.46
CA CYS A 122 -7.53 0.11 0.97
C CYS A 122 -6.36 -0.83 1.29
N SER A 123 -6.35 -2.02 0.71
CA SER A 123 -5.26 -2.99 0.84
C SER A 123 -3.95 -2.43 0.33
N ALA A 124 -3.92 -1.91 -0.90
CA ALA A 124 -2.71 -1.32 -1.49
C ALA A 124 -2.17 -0.15 -0.65
N SER A 125 -3.07 0.71 -0.14
CA SER A 125 -2.67 1.91 0.59
C SER A 125 -2.28 1.68 2.05
N MET A 126 -2.76 0.62 2.70
CA MET A 126 -2.64 0.47 4.15
C MET A 126 -2.06 -0.87 4.63
N ALA A 127 -2.18 -1.98 3.87
CA ALA A 127 -1.86 -3.33 4.36
C ALA A 127 -0.40 -3.52 4.80
N HIS A 128 0.53 -2.80 4.19
CA HIS A 128 1.96 -2.89 4.50
C HIS A 128 2.48 -1.70 5.32
N ASN A 129 1.59 -0.85 5.84
CA ASN A 129 2.00 0.26 6.69
C ASN A 129 2.46 -0.27 8.06
N PRO A 130 3.70 0.00 8.51
CA PRO A 130 4.20 -0.48 9.80
C PRO A 130 3.55 0.25 10.99
N THR A 131 2.91 1.40 10.74
CA THR A 131 2.16 2.14 11.75
C THR A 131 0.67 1.96 11.52
N GLU A 132 -0.08 1.87 12.59
CA GLU A 132 -1.53 1.93 12.52
C GLU A 132 -1.98 3.31 12.05
N GLN A 133 -2.91 3.31 11.11
CA GLN A 133 -3.45 4.49 10.47
C GLN A 133 -4.96 4.40 10.43
N PHE A 134 -5.64 5.43 10.91
CA PHE A 134 -7.09 5.57 10.77
C PHE A 134 -7.41 6.52 9.61
N ARG A 135 -8.23 6.03 8.68
CA ARG A 135 -8.65 6.69 7.45
C ARG A 135 -10.18 6.77 7.43
N ILE A 136 -10.69 7.84 6.85
CA ILE A 136 -12.12 8.02 6.61
C ILE A 136 -12.34 8.30 5.13
N LEU A 137 -13.26 7.55 4.56
CA LEU A 137 -13.80 7.73 3.23
C LEU A 137 -15.13 8.47 3.38
N PHE A 138 -15.22 9.66 2.79
CA PHE A 138 -16.42 10.49 2.86
C PHE A 138 -17.24 10.29 1.59
N LEU A 139 -18.54 10.05 1.73
CA LEU A 139 -19.44 9.77 0.62
C LEU A 139 -20.58 10.79 0.56
N ASP A 140 -21.02 11.11 -0.66
CA ASP A 140 -22.24 11.87 -0.89
C ASP A 140 -23.51 10.99 -0.86
N ARG A 141 -24.67 11.59 -1.13
CA ARG A 141 -25.98 10.90 -1.09
C ARG A 141 -26.14 9.82 -2.17
N LYS A 142 -25.29 9.81 -3.19
CA LYS A 142 -25.24 8.76 -4.22
C LYS A 142 -24.17 7.71 -3.90
N ASN A 143 -23.58 7.75 -2.70
CA ASN A 143 -22.46 6.93 -2.29
C ASN A 143 -21.22 7.11 -3.18
N VAL A 144 -21.04 8.31 -3.75
CA VAL A 144 -19.82 8.66 -4.48
C VAL A 144 -18.74 9.03 -3.47
N LEU A 145 -17.54 8.46 -3.61
CA LEU A 145 -16.39 8.82 -2.79
C LEU A 145 -15.93 10.25 -3.12
N ILE A 146 -16.25 11.20 -2.25
CA ILE A 146 -15.94 12.63 -2.42
C ILE A 146 -14.61 13.03 -1.81
N ALA A 147 -14.18 12.35 -0.74
CA ALA A 147 -12.88 12.58 -0.13
C ALA A 147 -12.35 11.30 0.53
N ASP A 148 -11.03 11.21 0.61
CA ASP A 148 -10.30 10.16 1.27
C ASP A 148 -9.20 10.80 2.13
N GLU A 149 -9.36 10.72 3.46
CA GLU A 149 -8.47 11.42 4.39
C GLU A 149 -7.94 10.53 5.49
N VAL A 150 -6.67 10.72 5.82
CA VAL A 150 -6.02 10.08 6.94
C VAL A 150 -6.19 10.97 8.16
N GLN A 151 -7.00 10.54 9.13
CA GLN A 151 -7.29 11.33 10.33
C GLN A 151 -6.30 11.06 11.47
N GLN A 152 -5.62 9.90 11.45
CA GLN A 152 -4.62 9.55 12.45
C GLN A 152 -3.46 8.75 11.84
N LYS A 153 -2.24 9.06 12.29
CA LYS A 153 -1.02 8.26 12.09
C LYS A 153 -0.28 8.19 13.42
N GLY A 154 0.06 7.00 13.94
CA GLY A 154 0.77 6.94 15.23
C GLY A 154 1.42 5.61 15.61
N THR A 155 2.28 5.68 16.63
CA THR A 155 2.87 4.55 17.39
C THR A 155 2.78 4.83 18.90
N VAL A 156 2.63 3.76 19.70
CA VAL A 156 2.67 3.62 21.18
C VAL A 156 1.66 4.45 21.99
N ASP A 157 1.48 5.75 21.72
CA ASP A 157 0.50 6.59 22.42
C ASP A 157 -0.56 7.07 21.41
N HIS A 158 -1.65 6.30 21.30
CA HIS A 158 -2.78 6.60 20.41
C HIS A 158 -3.27 8.03 20.65
N THR A 159 -3.11 8.92 19.65
CA THR A 159 -3.95 10.12 19.62
C THR A 159 -5.38 9.66 19.33
N PRO A 160 -6.36 9.86 20.22
CA PRO A 160 -7.69 9.28 20.02
C PRO A 160 -8.34 9.84 18.75
N VAL A 161 -9.03 8.99 17.98
CA VAL A 161 -10.00 9.47 16.99
C VAL A 161 -11.15 10.10 17.77
N TYR A 162 -11.32 11.40 17.65
CA TYR A 162 -12.41 12.11 18.33
C TYR A 162 -13.66 12.13 17.41
N PRO A 163 -14.78 11.51 17.80
CA PRO A 163 -16.01 11.49 16.99
C PRO A 163 -16.46 12.89 16.52
N ARG A 164 -16.25 13.92 17.36
CA ARG A 164 -16.57 15.31 17.00
C ARG A 164 -15.79 15.82 15.78
N GLU A 165 -14.52 15.46 15.63
CA GLU A 165 -13.69 15.91 14.50
C GLU A 165 -14.08 15.15 13.23
N VAL A 166 -14.40 13.85 13.36
CA VAL A 166 -14.96 13.05 12.27
C VAL A 166 -16.23 13.66 11.71
N VAL A 167 -17.18 13.96 12.59
CA VAL A 167 -18.48 14.54 12.23
C VAL A 167 -18.33 15.96 11.71
N LYS A 168 -17.52 16.80 12.36
CA LYS A 168 -17.21 18.16 11.87
C LYS A 168 -16.68 18.10 10.44
N ARG A 169 -15.73 17.20 10.17
CA ARG A 169 -15.16 17.05 8.83
C ARG A 169 -16.17 16.53 7.81
N ALA A 170 -17.03 15.59 8.21
CA ALA A 170 -18.12 15.10 7.37
C ALA A 170 -19.06 16.23 6.96
N LEU A 171 -19.43 17.11 7.91
CA LEU A 171 -20.27 18.27 7.64
C LEU A 171 -19.57 19.30 6.74
N GLU A 172 -18.29 19.61 6.97
CA GLU A 172 -17.50 20.50 6.11
C GLU A 172 -17.47 20.03 4.65
N LEU A 173 -17.42 18.71 4.44
CA LEU A 173 -17.41 18.09 3.12
C LEU A 173 -18.81 17.85 2.53
N ASN A 174 -19.88 18.16 3.28
CA ASN A 174 -21.26 17.80 2.93
C ASN A 174 -21.44 16.28 2.68
N ALA A 175 -20.69 15.46 3.41
CA ALA A 175 -20.83 14.01 3.35
C ALA A 175 -22.16 13.58 3.99
N SER A 176 -22.84 12.61 3.38
CA SER A 176 -24.01 11.95 3.96
C SER A 176 -23.70 10.56 4.48
N ALA A 177 -22.54 9.99 4.14
CA ALA A 177 -22.10 8.73 4.69
C ALA A 177 -20.58 8.64 4.81
N LEU A 178 -20.12 7.70 5.64
CA LEU A 178 -18.72 7.43 5.94
C LEU A 178 -18.42 5.94 5.77
N ILE A 179 -17.20 5.62 5.36
CA ILE A 179 -16.58 4.31 5.59
C ILE A 179 -15.31 4.55 6.39
N LEU A 180 -15.24 3.94 7.56
CA LEU A 180 -14.07 3.99 8.43
C LEU A 180 -13.10 2.90 8.00
N VAL A 181 -11.79 3.15 8.04
CA VAL A 181 -10.78 2.16 7.67
C VAL A 181 -9.57 2.31 8.58
N HIS A 182 -9.08 1.21 9.17
CA HIS A 182 -7.76 1.18 9.78
C HIS A 182 -6.98 -0.07 9.40
N ASN A 183 -5.66 -0.04 9.60
CA ASN A 183 -4.81 -1.21 9.38
C ASN A 183 -4.26 -1.75 10.69
N HIS A 184 -4.14 -3.07 10.77
CA HIS A 184 -3.37 -3.73 11.82
C HIS A 184 -1.98 -4.09 11.29
N PRO A 185 -0.90 -3.48 11.81
CA PRO A 185 0.47 -3.82 11.40
C PRO A 185 0.83 -5.30 11.64
N SER A 186 0.17 -5.95 12.60
CA SER A 186 0.27 -7.40 12.86
C SER A 186 -0.13 -8.24 11.64
N GLY A 187 -1.04 -7.71 10.81
CA GLY A 187 -1.62 -8.37 9.65
C GLY A 187 -2.89 -9.17 9.93
N ASP A 188 -3.29 -9.31 11.20
CA ASP A 188 -4.58 -9.91 11.60
C ASP A 188 -5.67 -8.83 11.59
N PRO A 189 -6.70 -8.93 10.72
CA PRO A 189 -7.76 -7.93 10.63
C PRO A 189 -8.85 -8.09 11.71
N THR A 190 -8.67 -8.98 12.70
CA THR A 190 -9.66 -9.12 13.79
C THR A 190 -9.75 -7.83 14.61
N PRO A 191 -10.93 -7.20 14.73
CA PRO A 191 -11.08 -5.96 15.48
C PRO A 191 -10.90 -6.17 16.98
N SER A 192 -10.28 -5.19 17.63
CA SER A 192 -10.18 -5.13 19.09
C SER A 192 -11.45 -4.54 19.72
N ASN A 193 -11.59 -4.69 21.04
CA ASN A 193 -12.68 -4.04 21.78
C ASN A 193 -12.61 -2.50 21.70
N ALA A 194 -11.40 -1.93 21.59
CA ALA A 194 -11.23 -0.50 21.42
C ALA A 194 -11.77 -0.02 20.07
N ASP A 195 -11.59 -0.81 19.02
CA ASP A 195 -12.13 -0.51 17.69
C ASP A 195 -13.66 -0.54 17.70
N VAL A 196 -14.25 -1.54 18.38
CA VAL A 196 -15.70 -1.65 18.56
C VAL A 196 -16.28 -0.44 19.29
N GLU A 197 -15.68 -0.04 20.40
CA GLU A 197 -16.13 1.09 21.20
C GLU A 197 -16.01 2.41 20.43
N MET A 198 -14.86 2.68 19.82
CA MET A 198 -14.65 3.85 18.97
C MET A 198 -15.67 3.93 17.84
N THR A 199 -15.91 2.81 17.15
CA THR A 199 -16.86 2.75 16.02
C THR A 199 -18.27 3.10 16.47
N ARG A 200 -18.73 2.53 17.59
CA ARG A 200 -20.05 2.82 18.16
C ARG A 200 -20.19 4.30 18.49
N GLN A 201 -19.19 4.90 19.14
CA GLN A 201 -19.22 6.32 19.45
C GLN A 201 -19.32 7.19 18.19
N ILE A 202 -18.60 6.85 17.11
CA ILE A 202 -18.71 7.56 15.83
C ILE A 202 -20.12 7.39 15.23
N VAL A 203 -20.65 6.17 15.19
CA VAL A 203 -22.00 5.87 14.67
C VAL A 203 -23.06 6.66 15.42
N ASP A 204 -23.03 6.62 16.76
CA ASP A 204 -24.01 7.30 17.62
C ASP A 204 -23.91 8.82 17.54
N THR A 205 -22.71 9.37 17.28
CA THR A 205 -22.52 10.82 17.08
C THR A 205 -22.96 11.27 15.68
N ALA A 206 -22.74 10.44 14.65
CA ALA A 206 -23.03 10.77 13.25
C ALA A 206 -24.52 10.64 12.91
N ARG A 207 -25.19 9.61 13.46
CA ARG A 207 -26.60 9.27 13.14
C ARG A 207 -27.59 10.43 13.36
N PRO A 208 -27.57 11.18 14.48
CA PRO A 208 -28.50 12.30 14.71
C PRO A 208 -28.36 13.44 13.68
N LEU A 209 -27.22 13.53 13.01
CA LEU A 209 -26.92 14.54 12.01
C LEU A 209 -27.21 14.05 10.58
N GLY A 210 -27.78 12.85 10.43
CA GLY A 210 -28.10 12.25 9.14
C GLY A 210 -26.87 11.79 8.35
N ILE A 211 -25.77 11.48 9.05
CA ILE A 211 -24.55 10.91 8.46
C ILE A 211 -24.51 9.42 8.79
N GLU A 212 -24.61 8.57 7.77
CA GLU A 212 -24.56 7.11 7.92
C GLU A 212 -23.11 6.60 7.99
N VAL A 213 -22.83 5.58 8.79
CA VAL A 213 -21.55 4.87 8.73
C VAL A 213 -21.82 3.53 8.05
N HIS A 214 -21.42 3.41 6.79
CA HIS A 214 -21.72 2.22 5.98
C HIS A 214 -20.93 0.99 6.41
N ASP A 215 -19.66 1.18 6.76
CA ASP A 215 -18.80 0.12 7.25
C ASP A 215 -17.63 0.67 8.05
N HIS A 216 -17.00 -0.23 8.79
CA HIS A 216 -15.66 -0.06 9.31
C HIS A 216 -14.81 -1.25 8.86
N LEU A 217 -13.80 -0.97 8.05
CA LEU A 217 -12.89 -1.96 7.49
C LEU A 217 -11.59 -2.03 8.30
N VAL A 218 -11.22 -3.23 8.71
CA VAL A 218 -9.89 -3.53 9.27
C VAL A 218 -9.05 -4.19 8.19
N VAL A 219 -7.93 -3.57 7.83
CA VAL A 219 -7.04 -4.02 6.76
C VAL A 219 -5.83 -4.74 7.36
N GLY A 220 -5.70 -6.02 7.06
CA GLY A 220 -4.54 -6.83 7.38
C GLY A 220 -3.66 -7.12 6.16
N LYS A 221 -2.73 -8.07 6.29
CA LYS A 221 -1.87 -8.49 5.16
C LYS A 221 -2.61 -9.50 4.30
N GLY A 222 -3.13 -9.05 3.17
CA GLY A 222 -3.87 -9.88 2.20
C GLY A 222 -5.26 -10.32 2.66
N ARG A 223 -5.76 -9.77 3.78
CA ARG A 223 -7.08 -10.05 4.34
C ARG A 223 -7.68 -8.78 4.93
N HIS A 224 -8.99 -8.75 5.07
CA HIS A 224 -9.71 -7.65 5.70
C HIS A 224 -10.89 -8.18 6.53
N ALA A 225 -11.38 -7.37 7.45
CA ALA A 225 -12.63 -7.61 8.17
C ALA A 225 -13.56 -6.41 7.97
N SER A 226 -14.86 -6.67 7.92
CA SER A 226 -15.93 -5.68 7.81
C SER A 226 -16.79 -5.75 9.05
N PHE A 227 -16.92 -4.63 9.76
CA PHE A 227 -17.78 -4.55 10.95
C PHE A 227 -19.22 -4.87 10.60
N ARG A 228 -19.70 -4.42 9.44
CA ARG A 228 -21.05 -4.73 8.96
C ARG A 228 -21.23 -6.23 8.74
N SER A 229 -20.27 -6.89 8.10
CA SER A 229 -20.32 -8.35 7.87
C SER A 229 -20.23 -9.16 9.16
N LEU A 230 -19.56 -8.62 10.18
CA LEU A 230 -19.46 -9.18 11.52
C LEU A 230 -20.67 -8.86 12.42
N GLY A 231 -21.63 -8.05 11.96
CA GLY A 231 -22.80 -7.64 12.75
C GLY A 231 -22.48 -6.68 13.90
N LEU A 232 -21.40 -5.91 13.79
CA LEU A 232 -20.95 -4.94 14.80
C LEU A 232 -21.55 -3.54 14.61
N ILE A 233 -22.14 -3.28 13.43
CA ILE A 233 -22.90 -2.07 13.07
C ILE A 233 -24.11 -2.42 12.20
#